data_AF-A0A842KZ66-F1
#
_entry.id   AF-A0A842KZ66-F1
#
_cell.length_a   1.000
_cell.length_b   1.000
_cell.length_c   1.000
_cell.angle_alpha   90.00
_cell.angle_beta   90.00
_cell.angle_gamma   90.00
#
_symmetry.space_group_name_H-M   'P 1'
#
loop_
_entity.id
_entity.type
_entity.pdbx_description
1 polymer ?
#
loop_
_entity_poly.entity_id
_entity_poly.type
_entity_poly.pdbx_seq_one_letter_code
_entity_poly.pdbx_strand_id
1 'polypeptide(L)' 'KHVRATLGPIAVPADIIFVNKLPKTRSGKIMRRLLRAIVSGATLGDISTLEDGASVEEVKKALEEMGGHLG' A
#
# COMPACT_ATOMS: atom_id res chain seq x y z
N LYS A 1 -0.40 -1.26 19.67
CA LYS A 1 -0.49 -0.38 20.87
C LYS A 1 0.38 0.89 20.78
N HIS A 2 1.52 0.87 20.07
CA HIS A 2 2.44 2.03 19.98
C HIS A 2 1.79 3.31 19.45
N VAL A 3 1.19 3.28 18.24
CA VAL A 3 0.61 4.47 17.57
C VAL A 3 -0.42 5.20 18.45
N ARG A 4 -1.35 4.47 19.06
CA ARG A 4 -2.37 5.08 19.94
C ARG A 4 -1.76 5.79 21.15
N ALA A 5 -0.68 5.23 21.71
CA ALA A 5 -0.01 5.79 22.87
C ALA A 5 0.86 7.01 22.53
N THR A 6 1.47 7.03 21.33
CA THR A 6 2.39 8.11 20.93
C THR A 6 1.71 9.25 20.16
N LEU A 7 0.68 8.97 19.37
CA LEU A 7 0.02 9.93 18.47
C LEU A 7 -1.47 10.15 18.79
N GLY A 8 -2.03 9.36 19.71
CA GLY A 8 -3.43 9.44 20.12
C GLY A 8 -4.38 8.58 19.27
N PRO A 9 -5.67 8.50 19.66
CA PRO A 9 -6.65 7.60 19.04
C PRO A 9 -7.00 7.98 17.59
N ILE A 10 -6.93 9.26 17.22
CA ILE A 10 -7.25 9.72 15.85
C ILE A 10 -6.23 9.26 14.80
N ALA A 11 -4.99 8.98 15.22
CA ALA A 11 -3.91 8.55 14.33
C ALA A 11 -3.85 7.02 14.15
N VAL A 12 -4.75 6.27 14.79
CA VAL A 12 -4.78 4.82 14.68
C VAL A 12 -5.28 4.45 13.28
N PRO A 13 -4.51 3.69 12.47
CA PRO A 13 -4.97 3.20 11.19
C PRO A 13 -6.22 2.34 11.37
N ALA A 14 -7.20 2.49 10.48
CA ALA A 14 -8.36 1.60 10.44
C ALA A 14 -7.91 0.17 10.15
N ASP A 15 -7.02 0.01 9.17
CA ASP A 15 -6.50 -1.27 8.71
C ASP A 15 -4.97 -1.23 8.55
N ILE A 16 -4.35 -2.40 8.71
CA ILE A 16 -2.91 -2.59 8.49
C ILE A 16 -2.74 -3.84 7.62
N ILE A 17 -2.12 -3.64 6.45
CA ILE A 17 -1.90 -4.69 5.46
C ILE A 17 -0.41 -5.01 5.43
N PHE A 18 -0.09 -6.29 5.59
CA PHE A 18 1.29 -6.76 5.50
C PHE A 18 1.57 -7.27 4.10
N VAL A 19 2.68 -6.82 3.53
CA VAL A 19 3.21 -7.24 2.23
C VAL A 19 4.72 -7.47 2.38
N ASN A 20 5.28 -8.35 1.57
CA ASN A 20 6.71 -8.64 1.56
C ASN A 20 7.50 -7.53 0.86
N LYS A 21 6.91 -6.89 -0.17
CA LYS A 21 7.56 -5.81 -0.91
C LYS A 21 6.64 -4.61 -1.12
N LEU A 22 7.24 -3.42 -1.05
CA LEU A 22 6.58 -2.16 -1.40
C LEU A 22 7.02 -1.70 -2.79
N PRO A 23 6.12 -1.04 -3.57
CA PRO A 23 6.49 -0.38 -4.81
C PRO A 23 7.52 0.72 -4.56
N LYS A 24 8.68 0.57 -5.19
CA LYS A 24 9.82 1.49 -5.05
C LYS A 24 10.35 1.92 -6.42
N THR A 25 10.88 3.13 -6.47
CA THR A 25 11.64 3.59 -7.64
C THR A 25 12.97 2.84 -7.74
N ARG A 26 13.65 2.88 -8.90
CA ARG A 26 15.03 2.37 -9.06
C ARG A 26 16.06 3.02 -8.10
N SER A 27 15.71 4.14 -7.47
CA SER A 27 16.49 4.80 -6.42
C SER A 27 16.05 4.42 -5.00
N GLY A 28 15.14 3.45 -4.85
CA GLY A 28 14.67 2.90 -3.58
C GLY A 28 13.55 3.68 -2.88
N LYS A 29 13.06 4.79 -3.46
CA LYS A 29 12.00 5.61 -2.84
C LYS A 29 10.65 4.91 -2.96
N ILE A 30 9.90 4.80 -1.86
CA ILE A 30 8.54 4.23 -1.87
C ILE A 30 7.62 5.11 -2.72
N MET A 31 6.96 4.51 -3.71
CA MET A 31 6.00 5.18 -4.59
C MET A 31 4.62 5.25 -3.93
N ARG A 32 4.49 6.07 -2.88
CA ARG A 32 3.23 6.22 -2.11
C ARG A 32 2.02 6.59 -2.96
N ARG A 33 2.20 7.35 -4.06
CA ARG A 33 1.11 7.67 -4.99
C ARG A 33 0.51 6.42 -5.63
N LEU A 34 1.32 5.40 -5.87
CA LEU A 34 0.92 4.14 -6.49
C LEU A 34 0.08 3.33 -5.51
N LEU A 35 0.53 3.23 -4.26
CA LEU A 35 -0.24 2.64 -3.16
C LEU A 35 -1.62 3.30 -3.02
N ARG A 36 -1.67 4.64 -3.03
CA ARG A 36 -2.94 5.37 -2.99
C ARG A 36 -3.83 5.04 -4.19
N ALA A 37 -3.28 5.04 -5.40
CA ALA A 37 -4.03 4.73 -6.61
C ALA A 37 -4.65 3.32 -6.54
N ILE A 38 -3.86 2.31 -6.14
CA ILE A 38 -4.31 0.93 -5.98
C ILE A 38 -5.47 0.84 -4.98
N VAL A 39 -5.31 1.40 -3.77
CA VAL A 39 -6.35 1.37 -2.72
C VAL A 39 -7.64 2.07 -3.17
N SER A 40 -7.51 3.14 -3.95
CA SER A 40 -8.67 3.89 -4.46
C SER A 40 -9.26 3.35 -5.77
N GLY A 41 -8.69 2.29 -6.37
CA GLY A 41 -9.09 1.81 -7.69
C GLY A 41 -8.82 2.80 -8.84
N ALA A 42 -7.95 3.78 -8.63
CA ALA A 42 -7.60 4.80 -9.63
C ALA A 42 -6.51 4.29 -10.60
N THR A 43 -6.34 5.02 -11.70
CA THR A 43 -5.27 4.73 -12.68
C THR A 43 -3.89 4.94 -12.07
N LEU A 44 -2.94 4.05 -12.39
CA LEU A 44 -1.60 4.07 -11.81
C LEU A 44 -0.73 5.24 -12.33
N GLY A 45 -1.07 5.78 -13.51
CA GLY A 45 -0.28 6.80 -14.20
C GLY A 45 1.06 6.27 -14.70
N ASP A 46 2.04 7.17 -14.90
CA ASP A 46 3.40 6.79 -15.29
C ASP A 46 4.05 5.93 -14.20
N ILE A 47 4.67 4.81 -14.56
CA ILE A 47 5.41 3.91 -13.66
C ILE A 47 6.81 3.57 -14.19
N SER A 48 7.33 4.34 -15.14
CA SER A 48 8.62 4.11 -15.80
C SER A 48 9.82 3.97 -14.86
N THR A 49 9.74 4.60 -13.68
CA THR A 49 10.79 4.57 -12.65
C THR A 49 10.63 3.44 -11.63
N LEU A 50 9.55 2.66 -11.70
CA LEU A 50 9.32 1.50 -10.84
C LEU A 50 10.46 0.49 -11.03
N GLU A 51 10.94 -0.03 -9.92
CA GLU A 51 12.00 -1.04 -9.91
C GLU A 51 11.47 -2.42 -10.28
N ASP A 52 10.33 -2.81 -9.71
CA ASP A 52 9.76 -4.16 -9.84
C ASP A 52 8.23 -4.13 -9.81
N GLY A 53 7.62 -4.57 -10.91
CA GLY A 53 6.17 -4.68 -11.07
C GLY A 53 5.50 -5.69 -10.13
N ALA A 54 6.22 -6.73 -9.69
CA ALA A 54 5.66 -7.75 -8.80
C ALA A 54 5.18 -7.16 -7.46
N SER A 55 5.84 -6.10 -6.99
CA SER A 55 5.44 -5.38 -5.77
C SER A 55 4.05 -4.72 -5.87
N VAL A 56 3.61 -4.37 -7.08
CA VAL A 56 2.28 -3.77 -7.31
C VAL A 56 1.21 -4.85 -7.25
N GLU A 57 1.46 -5.98 -7.90
CA GLU A 57 0.53 -7.12 -7.91
C GLU A 57 0.38 -7.75 -6.53
N GLU A 58 1.46 -7.83 -5.76
CA GLU A 58 1.40 -8.26 -4.36
C GLU A 58 0.47 -7.36 -3.52
N VAL A 59 0.63 -6.03 -3.63
CA VAL A 59 -0.21 -5.08 -2.88
C VAL A 59 -1.68 -5.20 -3.30
N LYS A 60 -1.96 -5.35 -4.60
CA LYS A 60 -3.33 -5.58 -5.09
C LYS A 60 -3.94 -6.86 -4.51
N LYS A 61 -3.20 -7.97 -4.56
CA LYS A 61 -3.64 -9.26 -4.02
C LYS A 61 -3.94 -9.18 -2.53
N ALA A 62 -3.07 -8.53 -1.76
CA ALA A 62 -3.27 -8.34 -0.32
C ALA A 62 -4.52 -7.50 -0.01
N LEU A 63 -4.83 -6.50 -0.86
CA LEU A 63 -6.06 -5.71 -0.75
C LEU A 63 -7.31 -6.51 -1.13
N GLU A 64 -7.24 -7.33 -2.17
CA GLU A 64 -8.34 -8.22 -2.58
C GLU A 64 -8.64 -9.28 -1.51
N GLU A 65 -7.61 -9.89 -0.91
CA GLU A 65 -7.77 -10.87 0.17
C GLU A 65 -8.42 -10.26 1.42
N MET A 66 -8.15 -8.97 1.69
CA MET A 66 -8.84 -8.21 2.74
C MET A 66 -10.27 -7.84 2.37
N GLY A 67 -10.52 -7.37 1.14
CA GLY A 67 -11.85 -7.02 0.66
C GLY A 67 -12.78 -8.22 0.58
N GLY A 68 -12.24 -9.40 0.23
CA GLY A 68 -12.97 -10.66 0.21
C GLY A 68 -13.35 -11.20 1.60
N HIS A 69 -12.75 -10.68 2.67
CA HIS A 69 -13.13 -10.98 4.06
C HIS A 69 -14.26 -10.08 4.59
N LEU A 70 -14.69 -9.07 3.83
CA LEU A 70 -15.81 -8.17 4.17
C LEU A 70 -17.13 -8.57 3.51
N GLY A 71 -17.17 -9.75 2.85
CA GLY A 71 -18.37 -10.37 2.29
C GLY A 71 -19.04 -11.35 3.24
#